data_AF-A0A4Z1NGU1-F1
#
_entry.id   AF-A0A4Z1NGU1-F1
#
_cell.length_a   1.000
_cell.length_b   1.000
_cell.length_c   1.000
_cell.angle_alpha   90.00
_cell.angle_beta   90.00
_cell.angle_gamma   90.00
#
_symmetry.space_group_name_H-M   'P 1'
#
loop_
_entity.id
_entity.type
_entity.pdbx_description
1 polymer ?
#
loop_
_entity_poly.entity_id
_entity_poly.type
_entity_poly.pdbx_seq_one_letter_code
_entity_poly.pdbx_strand_id
1 'polypeptide(L)'
;MLDDVCTGNDATGIKVYSVESEAAIIKAIVDVAGLSNFVEVVEGFSYDVLNGLKQKEDAFVIDVLLLDHWDKYYRSDVELCVELGMLKAGSLIMADNTDFPGASDYMQFVTAEIDQQLPADYVSPRKRFS
;
A
#
# COMPACT_ATOMS: atom_id res chain seq x y z
N MET A 1 5.47 -26.55 23.01
CA MET A 1 4.24 -25.75 22.75
C MET A 1 4.64 -24.33 22.36
N LEU A 2 5.56 -24.18 21.39
CA LEU A 2 5.96 -22.91 20.77
C LEU A 2 6.52 -23.18 19.36
N ASP A 3 5.88 -24.09 18.61
CA ASP A 3 6.40 -24.53 17.29
C ASP A 3 5.56 -24.01 16.11
N ASP A 4 4.55 -23.16 16.37
CA ASP A 4 3.73 -22.49 15.35
C ASP A 4 3.90 -20.95 15.41
N VAL A 5 5.14 -20.48 15.54
CA VAL A 5 5.43 -19.13 15.04
C VAL A 5 5.46 -19.28 13.53
N CYS A 6 4.58 -18.57 12.79
CA CYS A 6 4.73 -18.41 11.35
C CYS A 6 6.14 -17.89 11.06
N THR A 7 7.08 -18.81 10.84
CA THR A 7 8.37 -18.47 10.25
C THR A 7 8.00 -17.99 8.85
N GLY A 8 8.22 -16.70 8.52
CA GLY A 8 7.86 -16.08 7.23
C GLY A 8 8.59 -16.64 6.01
N ASN A 9 8.81 -17.96 5.99
CA ASN A 9 9.62 -18.72 5.06
C ASN A 9 8.79 -19.32 3.93
N ASP A 10 7.46 -19.16 3.95
CA ASP A 10 6.51 -19.61 2.93
C ASP A 10 5.98 -18.46 2.04
N ALA A 11 6.45 -17.22 2.24
CA ALA A 11 6.09 -16.02 1.47
C ALA A 11 6.65 -15.99 0.03
N THR A 12 6.74 -17.15 -0.62
CA THR A 12 7.26 -17.29 -1.98
C THR A 12 6.37 -16.52 -2.94
N GLY A 13 6.95 -15.59 -3.71
CA GLY A 13 6.21 -14.76 -4.66
C GLY A 13 5.50 -13.56 -4.03
N ILE A 14 5.69 -13.30 -2.73
CA ILE A 14 5.20 -12.11 -2.05
C ILE A 14 6.36 -11.13 -1.88
N LYS A 15 6.08 -9.83 -2.08
CA LYS A 15 6.99 -8.73 -1.78
C LYS A 15 6.19 -7.62 -1.12
N VAL A 16 6.69 -7.12 0.00
CA VAL A 16 6.11 -6.01 0.75
C VAL A 16 7.10 -4.85 0.73
N TYR A 17 6.62 -3.67 0.34
CA TYR A 17 7.37 -2.42 0.48
C TYR A 17 6.72 -1.61 1.61
N SER A 18 7.49 -1.27 2.64
CA SER A 18 7.10 -0.33 3.69
C SER A 18 7.88 0.96 3.46
N VAL A 19 7.16 2.08 3.36
CA VAL A 19 7.73 3.39 3.04
C VAL A 19 7.72 4.25 4.29
N GLU A 20 8.90 4.65 4.74
CA GLU A 20 9.08 5.26 6.07
C GLU A 20 9.98 6.49 5.96
N SER A 21 9.60 7.61 6.57
CA SER A 21 10.48 8.79 6.62
C SER A 21 11.71 8.56 7.50
N GLU A 22 11.63 7.64 8.45
CA GLU A 22 12.73 7.21 9.33
C GLU A 22 12.76 5.69 9.45
N ALA A 23 13.57 5.03 8.62
CA ALA A 23 13.48 3.58 8.43
C ALA A 23 14.40 2.76 9.37
N ALA A 24 15.35 3.38 10.07
CA ALA A 24 16.43 2.67 10.74
C ALA A 24 15.94 1.63 11.77
N ILE A 25 14.97 2.00 12.60
CA ILE A 25 14.40 1.10 13.63
C ILE A 25 13.60 -0.03 12.97
N ILE A 26 12.79 0.29 11.96
CA ILE A 26 11.92 -0.68 11.28
C ILE A 26 12.78 -1.70 10.51
N LYS A 27 13.85 -1.26 9.84
CA LYS A 27 14.85 -2.15 9.22
C LYS A 27 15.44 -3.14 10.23
N ALA A 28 15.79 -2.68 11.43
CA ALA A 28 16.31 -3.56 12.48
C ALA A 28 15.25 -4.56 12.99
N ILE A 29 14.00 -4.13 13.15
CA ILE A 29 12.88 -5.00 13.56
C ILE A 29 12.62 -6.08 12.50
N VAL A 30 12.57 -5.70 11.22
CA VAL A 30 12.37 -6.61 10.09
C VAL A 30 13.47 -7.67 10.03
N ASP A 31 14.72 -7.27 10.27
CA ASP A 31 15.87 -8.16 10.28
C ASP A 31 15.81 -9.17 11.44
N VAL A 32 15.56 -8.68 12.66
CA VAL A 32 15.42 -9.53 13.85
C VAL A 32 14.23 -10.49 13.72
N ALA A 33 13.15 -10.07 13.08
CA ALA A 33 11.98 -10.90 12.82
C ALA A 33 12.20 -11.93 11.70
N GLY A 34 13.33 -11.87 10.98
CA GLY A 34 13.64 -12.78 9.88
C GLY A 34 12.76 -12.56 8.64
N LEU A 35 12.27 -11.33 8.42
CA LEU A 35 11.33 -10.99 7.34
C LEU A 35 12.02 -10.31 6.14
N SER A 36 13.33 -10.07 6.22
CA SER A 36 14.13 -9.37 5.20
C SER A 36 14.12 -10.03 3.81
N ASN A 37 13.70 -11.29 3.70
CA ASN A 37 13.57 -12.00 2.43
C ASN A 37 12.40 -11.50 1.57
N PHE A 38 11.35 -10.93 2.17
CA PHE A 38 10.18 -10.43 1.42
C PHE A 38 9.70 -9.04 1.83
N VAL A 39 10.15 -8.49 2.96
CA VAL A 39 9.87 -7.11 3.38
C VAL A 39 11.04 -6.20 3.03
N GLU A 40 10.78 -5.14 2.28
CA GLU A 40 11.73 -4.09 1.94
C GLU A 40 11.27 -2.77 2.55
N VAL A 41 12.06 -2.24 3.48
CA VAL A 41 11.80 -0.94 4.10
C VAL A 41 12.55 0.13 3.31
N VAL A 42 11.80 0.97 2.60
CA VAL A 42 12.32 2.06 1.79
C VAL A 42 12.21 3.35 2.57
N GLU A 43 13.33 4.05 2.71
CA GLU A 43 13.38 5.31 3.44
C GLU A 43 13.08 6.48 2.50
N GLY A 44 12.08 7.30 2.83
CA GLY A 44 11.67 8.43 2.01
C GLY A 44 10.18 8.78 2.16
N PHE A 45 9.74 9.79 1.41
CA PHE A 45 8.32 10.14 1.31
C PHE A 45 7.62 9.28 0.26
N SER A 46 6.33 9.01 0.46
CA SER A 46 5.52 8.18 -0.45
C SER A 46 5.61 8.66 -1.90
N TYR A 47 5.48 9.97 -2.14
CA TYR A 47 5.59 10.56 -3.47
C TYR A 47 6.89 10.19 -4.20
N ASP A 48 8.04 10.35 -3.55
CA ASP A 48 9.35 10.07 -4.15
C ASP A 48 9.55 8.57 -4.38
N VAL A 49 9.12 7.75 -3.41
CA VAL A 49 9.27 6.30 -3.47
C VAL A 49 8.38 5.67 -4.54
N LEU A 50 7.11 6.08 -4.65
CA LEU A 50 6.19 5.57 -5.67
C LEU A 50 6.71 5.88 -7.08
N ASN A 51 7.17 7.11 -7.31
CA ASN A 51 7.81 7.50 -8.58
C ASN A 51 9.08 6.68 -8.85
N GLY A 52 9.94 6.52 -7.84
CA GLY A 52 11.18 5.75 -7.96
C GLY A 52 10.94 4.27 -8.29
N LEU A 53 9.94 3.65 -7.66
CA LEU A 53 9.55 2.26 -7.93
C LEU A 53 9.07 2.11 -9.37
N LYS A 54 8.21 3.00 -9.84
CA LYS A 54 7.72 2.96 -11.22
C LYS A 54 8.82 3.20 -12.26
N GLN A 55 9.77 4.10 -11.97
CA GLN A 55 10.92 4.35 -12.85
C GLN A 55 11.88 3.15 -12.92
N LYS A 56 12.07 2.45 -11.79
CA LYS A 56 12.92 1.26 -11.72
C LYS A 56 12.30 0.08 -12.46
N GLU A 57 10.97 -0.05 -12.40
CA GLU A 57 10.22 -1.12 -13.06
C GLU A 57 8.90 -0.57 -13.61
N ASP A 58 8.85 -0.37 -14.94
CA ASP A 58 7.67 0.17 -15.61
C ASP A 58 6.42 -0.73 -15.45
N ALA A 59 6.63 -2.04 -15.32
CA ALA A 59 5.57 -3.01 -15.06
C ALA A 59 5.15 -3.12 -13.58
N PHE A 60 5.69 -2.27 -12.69
CA PHE A 60 5.38 -2.33 -11.28
C PHE A 60 3.89 -2.07 -11.04
N VAL A 61 3.23 -3.03 -10.37
CA VAL A 61 1.83 -2.99 -10.00
C VAL A 61 1.67 -3.39 -8.53
N ILE A 62 0.64 -2.84 -7.90
CA ILE A 62 0.34 -3.01 -6.48
C ILE A 62 -0.91 -3.90 -6.36
N ASP A 63 -0.77 -5.08 -5.77
CA ASP A 63 -1.92 -5.93 -5.43
C ASP A 63 -2.68 -5.38 -4.22
N VAL A 64 -1.97 -4.88 -3.21
CA VAL A 64 -2.55 -4.28 -2.00
C VAL A 64 -1.80 -3.01 -1.64
N LEU A 65 -2.54 -1.89 -1.52
CA LEU A 65 -2.05 -0.61 -1.03
C LEU A 65 -2.61 -0.38 0.37
N LEU A 66 -1.74 -0.32 1.39
CA LEU A 66 -2.11 0.02 2.76
C LEU A 66 -1.68 1.47 3.07
N LEU A 67 -2.63 2.30 3.48
CA LEU A 67 -2.43 3.69 3.87
C LEU A 67 -2.57 3.80 5.40
N ASP A 68 -1.46 4.04 6.09
CA ASP A 68 -1.42 4.19 7.56
C ASP A 68 -0.41 5.29 8.00
N HIS A 69 -0.25 6.30 7.16
CA HIS A 69 0.62 7.44 7.45
C HIS A 69 -0.25 8.70 7.70
N TRP A 70 0.22 9.89 7.33
CA TRP A 70 -0.58 11.11 7.49
C TRP A 70 -1.78 11.13 6.52
N ASP A 71 -2.97 11.10 7.10
CA ASP A 71 -4.29 11.14 6.46
C ASP A 71 -4.41 12.10 5.27
N LYS A 72 -3.86 13.31 5.38
CA LYS A 72 -3.88 14.35 4.33
C LYS A 72 -3.23 13.93 3.00
N TYR A 73 -2.43 12.86 2.98
CA TYR A 73 -1.75 12.36 1.79
C TYR A 73 -2.40 11.11 1.20
N TYR A 74 -3.39 10.52 1.88
CA TYR A 74 -4.04 9.29 1.39
C TYR A 74 -4.63 9.47 0.00
N ARG A 75 -5.30 10.60 -0.24
CA ARG A 75 -5.86 10.94 -1.54
C ARG A 75 -4.76 11.07 -2.60
N SER A 76 -3.76 11.92 -2.36
CA SER A 76 -2.71 12.21 -3.34
C SER A 76 -1.90 10.97 -3.70
N ASP A 77 -1.66 10.07 -2.74
CA ASP A 77 -0.92 8.84 -3.00
C ASP A 77 -1.72 7.86 -3.86
N VAL A 78 -3.04 7.78 -3.65
CA VAL A 78 -3.91 6.96 -4.48
C VAL A 78 -4.05 7.54 -5.88
N GLU A 79 -4.25 8.86 -6.00
CA GLU A 79 -4.27 9.55 -7.31
C GLU A 79 -2.95 9.32 -8.06
N LEU A 80 -1.80 9.41 -7.39
CA LEU A 80 -0.50 9.12 -7.98
C LEU A 80 -0.37 7.66 -8.43
N CYS A 81 -0.82 6.70 -7.63
CA CYS A 81 -0.82 5.28 -8.02
C CYS A 81 -1.69 5.02 -9.25
N VAL A 82 -2.80 5.74 -9.39
CA VAL A 82 -3.66 5.68 -10.59
C VAL A 82 -2.95 6.30 -11.79
N GLU A 83 -2.38 7.51 -11.65
CA GLU A 83 -1.65 8.21 -12.72
C GLU A 83 -0.48 7.38 -13.26
N LEU A 84 0.27 6.74 -12.36
CA LEU A 84 1.39 5.88 -12.69
C LEU A 84 0.96 4.49 -13.20
N GLY A 85 -0.35 4.20 -13.27
CA GLY A 85 -0.85 2.89 -13.68
C GLY A 85 -0.34 1.74 -12.80
N MET A 86 -0.18 2.00 -11.50
CA MET A 86 0.28 1.01 -10.52
C MET A 86 -0.87 0.16 -9.96
N LEU A 87 -2.12 0.53 -10.23
CA LEU A 87 -3.31 -0.23 -9.80
C LEU A 87 -3.90 -1.00 -10.98
N LYS A 88 -4.31 -2.25 -10.73
CA LYS A 88 -4.96 -3.14 -11.70
C LYS A 88 -6.33 -3.58 -11.20
N ALA A 89 -7.13 -4.18 -12.08
CA ALA A 89 -8.35 -4.87 -11.64
C ALA A 89 -8.01 -5.92 -10.58
N GLY A 90 -8.69 -5.85 -9.44
CA GLY A 90 -8.43 -6.71 -8.28
C GLY A 90 -7.44 -6.14 -7.26
N SER A 91 -6.77 -5.01 -7.53
CA SER A 91 -6.01 -4.29 -6.51
C SER A 91 -6.92 -3.88 -5.35
N LEU A 92 -6.40 -3.94 -4.13
CA LEU A 92 -7.13 -3.59 -2.91
C LEU A 92 -6.48 -2.41 -2.20
N ILE A 93 -7.25 -1.35 -2.00
CA ILE A 93 -6.82 -0.18 -1.22
C ILE A 93 -7.42 -0.30 0.17
N MET A 94 -6.57 -0.29 1.20
CA MET A 94 -6.93 -0.26 2.61
C MET A 94 -6.39 1.02 3.21
N ALA A 95 -7.17 1.68 4.06
CA ALA A 95 -6.77 2.89 4.76
C ALA A 95 -7.16 2.76 6.23
N ASP A 96 -6.20 2.99 7.13
CA ASP A 96 -6.46 3.03 8.57
C ASP A 96 -6.91 4.44 9.01
N ASN A 97 -7.56 4.53 10.17
CA ASN A 97 -7.88 5.78 10.86
C ASN A 97 -8.83 6.73 10.09
N THR A 98 -9.64 6.19 9.18
CA THR A 98 -10.59 6.98 8.37
C THR A 98 -11.72 7.61 9.16
N ASP A 99 -12.07 7.04 10.32
CA ASP A 99 -13.15 7.49 11.19
C ASP A 99 -12.68 8.45 12.30
N PHE A 100 -11.49 8.21 12.87
CA PHE A 100 -10.86 9.08 13.87
C PHE A 100 -9.32 8.87 13.86
N PRO A 101 -8.47 9.91 13.77
CA PRO A 101 -8.76 11.36 13.68
C PRO A 101 -9.54 11.80 12.42
N GLY A 102 -9.67 10.91 11.43
CA GLY A 102 -10.58 11.06 10.30
C GLY A 102 -9.86 11.48 9.02
N ALA A 103 -10.21 10.86 7.89
CA ALA A 103 -9.63 11.14 6.58
C ALA A 103 -10.72 11.61 5.59
N SER A 104 -11.38 12.73 5.91
CA SER A 104 -12.61 13.14 5.22
C SER A 104 -12.44 13.41 3.72
N ASP A 105 -11.34 14.05 3.32
CA ASP A 105 -11.01 14.29 1.91
C ASP A 105 -10.81 12.97 1.16
N TYR A 106 -10.03 12.05 1.73
CA TYR A 106 -9.86 10.71 1.19
C TYR A 106 -11.20 9.95 1.09
N MET A 107 -12.04 10.00 2.14
CA MET A 107 -13.33 9.32 2.15
C MET A 107 -14.29 9.87 1.09
N GLN A 108 -14.33 11.20 0.89
CA GLN A 108 -15.10 11.81 -0.20
C GLN A 108 -14.59 11.32 -1.55
N PHE A 109 -13.27 11.36 -1.76
CA PHE A 109 -12.64 10.90 -2.98
C PHE A 109 -12.99 9.43 -3.30
N VAL A 110 -12.82 8.50 -2.36
CA VAL A 110 -13.06 7.07 -2.60
C VAL A 110 -14.53 6.66 -2.61
N THR A 111 -15.46 7.54 -2.24
CA THR A 111 -16.91 7.24 -2.25
C THR A 111 -17.63 7.88 -3.44
N ALA A 112 -17.10 8.97 -4.00
CA ALA A 112 -17.81 9.77 -5.00
C ALA A 112 -17.01 10.06 -6.27
N GLU A 113 -15.67 10.04 -6.24
CA GLU A 113 -14.84 10.60 -7.32
C GLU A 113 -13.98 9.55 -8.03
N ILE A 114 -13.43 8.58 -7.28
CA ILE A 114 -12.39 7.68 -7.78
C ILE A 114 -12.86 6.72 -8.89
N ASP A 115 -14.16 6.39 -8.96
CA ASP A 115 -14.70 5.44 -9.93
C ASP A 115 -14.41 5.84 -11.39
N GLN A 116 -14.22 7.14 -11.67
CA GLN A 116 -13.87 7.66 -13.01
C GLN A 116 -12.38 7.54 -13.35
N GLN A 117 -11.54 7.30 -12.35
CA GLN A 117 -10.08 7.28 -12.47
C GLN A 117 -9.51 5.85 -12.43
N LEU A 118 -10.27 4.89 -11.90
CA LEU A 118 -9.85 3.49 -11.83
C LEU A 118 -9.95 2.80 -13.21
N PRO A 119 -9.22 1.68 -13.40
CA PRO A 119 -9.38 0.84 -14.58
C PRO A 119 -10.86 0.48 -14.83
N ALA A 120 -11.30 0.47 -16.09
CA ALA A 120 -12.72 0.29 -16.44
C ALA A 120 -13.31 -1.05 -15.98
N ASP A 121 -12.48 -2.07 -15.79
CA ASP A 121 -12.81 -3.40 -15.29
C ASP A 121 -12.61 -3.56 -13.78
N TYR A 122 -12.24 -2.48 -13.07
CA TYR A 122 -12.11 -2.48 -11.62
C TYR A 122 -13.48 -2.64 -10.95
N VAL A 123 -13.61 -3.63 -10.08
CA VAL A 123 -14.82 -3.87 -9.28
C VAL A 123 -14.52 -3.57 -7.82
N SER A 124 -15.12 -2.50 -7.30
CA SER A 124 -15.01 -2.15 -5.88
C SER A 124 -15.47 -3.32 -4.98
N PRO A 125 -14.64 -3.77 -4.01
CA PRO A 125 -15.01 -4.82 -3.06
C PRO A 125 -16.26 -4.50 -2.24
N ARG A 126 -16.64 -3.22 -2.10
CA ARG A 126 -17.85 -2.81 -1.37
C ARG A 126 -19.14 -3.38 -1.97
N LYS A 127 -19.16 -3.66 -3.27
CA LYS A 127 -20.34 -4.23 -3.96
C LYS A 127 -20.52 -5.74 -3.73
N ARG A 128 -19.61 -6.41 -3.02
CA ARG A 128 -19.70 -7.87 -2.74
C ARG A 128 -20.42 -8.23 -1.44
N PHE A 129 -20.67 -7.26 -0.55
CA PHE A 129 -21.21 -7.52 0.79
C PHE A 129 -22.51 -6.75 1.10
N SER A 130 -23.20 -6.23 0.07
CA SER A 130 -24.54 -5.64 0.19
C SER A 130 -25.63 -6.64 -0.20
#